data_AF-A0ABD0RDX8-F1
#
_entry.id   AF-A0ABD0RDX8-F1
#
_cell.length_a   1.000
_cell.length_b   1.000
_cell.length_c   1.000
_cell.angle_alpha   90.00
_cell.angle_beta   90.00
_cell.angle_gamma   90.00
#
_symmetry.space_group_name_H-M   'P 1'
#
loop_
_entity.id
_entity.type
_entity.pdbx_description
1 polymer ?
#
loop_
_entity_poly.entity_id
_entity_poly.type
_entity_poly.pdbx_seq_one_letter_code
_entity_poly.pdbx_strand_id
1 'polypeptide(L)' 'RRVCLGESLARMELFLFFTSLLQHFRFTPPPGVSEDDLDLNPAVGFTLNPTPHKLCAVKRL' A
#
# COMPACT_ATOMS: atom_id res chain seq x y z
N ARG A 1 -15.99 23.53 -11.28
CA ARG A 1 -14.98 22.45 -11.13
C ARG A 1 -14.96 22.05 -9.66
N ARG A 2 -15.33 20.81 -9.31
CA ARG A 2 -15.26 20.31 -7.92
C ARG A 2 -13.93 19.57 -7.75
N VAL A 3 -13.07 20.04 -6.85
CA VAL A 3 -11.80 19.39 -6.50
C VAL A 3 -11.92 18.82 -5.10
N CYS A 4 -11.14 17.77 -4.82
CA CYS A 4 -11.06 17.24 -3.47
C CYS A 4 -10.40 18.28 -2.56
N LEU A 5 -11.13 18.83 -1.60
CA LEU A 5 -10.60 19.83 -0.66
C LEU A 5 -9.40 19.29 0.15
N GLY A 6 -9.36 17.98 0.36
CA GLY A 6 -8.29 17.29 1.08
C GLY A 6 -7.11 16.83 0.21
N GLU A 7 -7.05 17.14 -1.09
CA GLU A 7 -6.04 16.58 -1.99
C GLU A 7 -4.60 16.82 -1.51
N SER A 8 -4.26 18.07 -1.18
CA SER A 8 -2.91 18.44 -0.72
C SER A 8 -2.56 17.77 0.61
N LEU A 9 -3.52 17.67 1.52
CA LEU A 9 -3.33 17.03 2.82
C LEU A 9 -3.09 15.53 2.65
N ALA A 10 -3.96 14.85 1.89
CA ALA A 10 -3.84 13.43 1.61
C ALA A 10 -2.52 13.09 0.91
N ARG A 11 -2.06 13.92 -0.04
CA ARG A 11 -0.76 13.71 -0.71
C ARG A 11 0.41 13.79 0.27
N MET A 12 0.40 14.77 1.17
CA MET A 12 1.45 14.92 2.18
C MET A 12 1.44 13.76 3.17
N GLU A 13 0.26 13.37 3.65
CA GLU A 13 0.10 12.26 4.60
C GLU A 13 0.56 10.94 3.99
N LEU A 14 0.13 10.62 2.75
CA LEU A 14 0.60 9.46 2.01
C LEU A 14 2.11 9.49 1.84
N PHE A 15 2.69 10.62 1.43
CA PHE A 15 4.14 10.73 1.25
C PHE A 15 4.89 10.41 2.55
N LEU A 16 4.51 11.04 3.66
CA LEU A 16 5.19 10.83 4.94
C LEU A 16 5.02 9.38 5.43
N PHE A 17 3.80 8.85 5.38
CA PHE A 17 3.51 7.49 5.81
C PHE A 17 4.29 6.45 4.98
N PHE A 18 4.19 6.50 3.66
CA PHE A 18 4.86 5.54 2.78
C PHE A 18 6.38 5.69 2.83
N THR A 19 6.92 6.92 2.84
CA THR A 19 8.37 7.10 2.89
C THR A 19 8.96 6.65 4.22
N SER A 20 8.33 6.96 5.35
CA SER A 20 8.79 6.47 6.66
C SER A 20 8.75 4.94 6.72
N LEU A 21 7.68 4.30 6.26
CA LEU A 21 7.62 2.84 6.21
C LEU A 21 8.71 2.25 5.33
N LEU A 22 8.91 2.78 4.12
CA LEU A 22 9.90 2.26 3.18
C LEU A 22 11.35 2.58 3.59
N GLN A 23 11.59 3.65 4.35
CA GLN A 23 12.89 3.96 4.92
C GLN A 23 13.28 2.96 6.02
N HIS A 24 12.31 2.48 6.80
CA HIS A 24 12.57 1.57 7.93
C HIS A 24 12.36 0.09 7.62
N PHE A 25 11.55 -0.25 6.61
CA PHE A 25 11.17 -1.63 6.30
C PHE A 25 11.27 -1.93 4.81
N ARG A 26 11.64 -3.17 4.50
CA ARG A 26 11.42 -3.78 3.20
C ARG A 26 10.17 -4.65 3.30
N PHE A 27 9.23 -4.42 2.41
CA PHE A 27 8.03 -5.27 2.28
C PHE A 27 8.31 -6.39 1.29
N THR A 28 7.94 -7.61 1.67
CA THR A 28 8.08 -8.80 0.80
C THR A 28 6.81 -9.64 0.88
N PRO A 29 6.55 -10.49 -0.12
CA PRO A 29 5.56 -11.55 0.01
C PRO A 29 5.83 -12.45 1.22
N PRO A 30 4.81 -13.14 1.74
CA PRO A 30 4.99 -14.21 2.72
C PRO A 30 5.91 -15.33 2.19
N PRO A 31 6.59 -16.09 3.06
CA PRO A 31 7.41 -17.22 2.63
C PRO A 31 6.62 -18.20 1.76
N GLY A 32 7.17 -18.56 0.61
CA GLY A 32 6.54 -19.49 -0.35
C GLY A 32 5.52 -18.86 -1.30
N VAL A 33 5.32 -17.54 -1.25
CA VAL A 33 4.50 -16.78 -2.21
C VAL A 33 5.42 -15.99 -3.13
N SER A 34 5.30 -16.17 -4.43
CA SER A 34 6.03 -15.37 -5.43
C SER A 34 5.28 -14.07 -5.75
N GLU A 35 5.93 -13.13 -6.43
CA GLU A 35 5.27 -11.88 -6.85
C GLU A 35 4.17 -12.14 -7.89
N ASP A 36 4.30 -13.19 -8.70
CA ASP A 36 3.30 -13.60 -9.72
C ASP A 36 2.02 -14.17 -9.08
N ASP A 37 2.11 -14.66 -7.83
CA ASP A 37 0.96 -15.17 -7.08
C ASP A 37 0.09 -14.06 -6.46
N LEU A 38 0.51 -12.80 -6.57
CA LEU A 38 -0.21 -11.66 -5.98
C LEU A 38 -1.44 -11.31 -6.84
N ASP A 39 -2.63 -11.50 -6.24
CA ASP A 39 -3.88 -11.05 -6.85
C ASP A 39 -4.00 -9.53 -6.82
N LEU A 40 -3.95 -8.91 -8.00
CA LEU A 40 -4.11 -7.47 -8.18
C LEU A 40 -5.55 -7.08 -8.56
N ASN A 41 -6.48 -8.03 -8.61
CA ASN A 41 -7.88 -7.72 -8.86
C ASN A 41 -8.47 -6.93 -7.68
N PRO A 42 -9.24 -5.86 -7.95
CA PRO A 42 -9.87 -5.10 -6.89
C PRO A 42 -11.04 -5.88 -6.28
N ALA A 43 -11.22 -5.76 -4.97
CA ALA A 43 -12.46 -6.08 -4.31
C ALA A 43 -13.53 -5.05 -4.72
N VAL A 44 -14.64 -5.54 -5.27
CA VAL A 44 -15.76 -4.70 -5.73
C VAL A 44 -16.47 -4.07 -4.53
N GLY A 45 -16.57 -2.74 -4.50
CA GLY A 45 -17.20 -1.99 -3.43
C GLY A 45 -17.38 -0.51 -3.76
N PHE A 46 -17.70 0.30 -2.74
CA PHE A 46 -17.86 1.76 -2.90
C PHE A 46 -16.56 2.46 -3.30
N THR A 47 -15.42 1.91 -2.86
CA THR A 47 -14.07 2.28 -3.31
C THR A 47 -13.40 1.07 -3.97
N LEU A 48 -12.38 1.31 -4.80
CA LEU A 48 -11.52 0.25 -5.34
C LEU A 48 -10.48 -0.12 -4.29
N ASN A 49 -10.69 -1.23 -3.60
CA ASN A 49 -9.77 -1.75 -2.59
C ASN A 49 -9.08 -3.01 -3.11
N PRO A 50 -7.86 -3.33 -2.69
CA PRO A 50 -7.26 -4.63 -2.98
C PRO A 50 -8.03 -5.75 -2.26
N THR A 51 -7.95 -6.98 -2.77
CA THR A 51 -8.37 -8.16 -2.01
C THR A 51 -7.50 -8.32 -0.75
N PRO A 52 -8.02 -8.91 0.34
CA PRO A 52 -7.22 -9.12 1.55
C PRO A 52 -5.97 -9.95 1.26
N HIS A 53 -4.80 -9.37 1.51
CA HIS A 53 -3.50 -10.00 1.27
C HIS A 53 -2.59 -9.88 2.49
N LYS A 54 -1.60 -10.77 2.57
CA LYS A 54 -0.58 -10.79 3.64
C LYS A 54 0.76 -10.37 3.07
N LEU A 55 1.56 -9.69 3.88
CA LEU A 55 2.91 -9.23 3.55
C LEU A 55 3.80 -9.37 4.79
N CYS A 56 5.11 -9.47 4.57
CA CYS A 56 6.11 -9.37 5.62
C CYS A 56 6.77 -7.99 5.59
N ALA A 57 6.86 -7.33 6.75
CA ALA A 57 7.64 -6.10 6.92
C ALA A 57 8.96 -6.44 7.63
N VAL A 58 10.06 -6.43 6.89
CA VAL A 58 11.40 -6.77 7.40
C VAL A 58 12.17 -5.48 7.66
N LYS A 59 12.67 -5.28 8.88
CA LYS A 59 13.42 -4.06 9.25
C LYS A 59 14.68 -3.92 8.38
N ARG A 60 14.89 -2.73 7.81
CA ARG A 60 16.15 -2.37 7.12
C ARG A 60 17.19 -2.09 8.20
N LEU A 61 18.33 -2.79 8.12
CA LEU A 61 19.51 -2.54 8.96
C LEU A 61 20.27 -1.33 8.45
#